data_AF-A0A3B9UFV6-F1
#
_entry.id   AF-A0A3B9UFV6-F1
#
_cell.length_a   1.000
_cell.length_b   1.000
_cell.length_c   1.000
_cell.angle_alpha   90.00
_cell.angle_beta   90.00
_cell.angle_gamma   90.00
#
_symmetry.space_group_name_H-M   'P 1'
#
loop_
_entity.id
_entity.type
_entity.pdbx_description
1 polymer ?
#
loop_
_entity_poly.entity_id
_entity_poly.type
_entity_poly.pdbx_seq_one_letter_code
_entity_poly.pdbx_strand_id
1 'polypeptide(L)' 'RDVKGLYAKAQAGLITDFTGVNSPYEAPLAPELTVASGSEPLTQSAAHVLQWFDAFTTRL' A
#
# COMPACT_ATOMS: atom_id res chain seq x y z
N ARG A 1 3.39 -8.50 -5.82
CA ARG A 1 4.16 -8.66 -7.08
C ARG A 1 5.62 -8.42 -6.78
N ASP A 2 6.53 -9.35 -7.09
CA ASP A 2 7.98 -9.18 -6.86
C ASP A 2 8.71 -8.76 -8.16
N VAL A 3 8.36 -7.58 -8.69
CA VAL A 3 8.88 -7.11 -10.00
C VAL A 3 10.40 -6.93 -9.99
N LYS A 4 10.97 -6.64 -8.82
CA LYS A 4 12.39 -6.33 -8.64
C LYS A 4 13.19 -7.49 -8.01
N GLY A 5 12.56 -8.64 -7.74
CA GLY A 5 13.20 -9.76 -7.05
C GLY A 5 13.59 -9.47 -5.59
N LEU A 6 13.00 -8.45 -4.97
CA LEU A 6 13.34 -8.02 -3.62
C LEU A 6 12.78 -8.98 -2.56
N TYR A 7 11.57 -9.51 -2.78
CA TYR A 7 10.99 -10.50 -1.88
C TYR A 7 11.80 -11.80 -1.90
N ALA A 8 12.21 -12.26 -3.09
CA ALA A 8 13.06 -13.45 -3.22
C ALA A 8 14.40 -13.28 -2.47
N LYS A 9 15.05 -12.12 -2.61
CA LYS A 9 16.31 -11.81 -1.88
C LYS A 9 16.12 -11.74 -0.37
N ALA A 10 15.02 -11.13 0.09
CA ALA A 10 14.70 -11.06 1.52
C ALA A 10 14.46 -12.46 2.12
N GLN A 11 13.72 -13.32 1.42
CA GLN A 11 13.50 -14.71 1.83
C GLN A 11 14.80 -15.54 1.85
N ALA A 12 15.74 -15.24 0.94
CA ALA A 12 17.07 -15.85 0.93
C ALA A 12 18.02 -15.29 2.01
N GLY A 13 17.56 -14.37 2.87
CA GLY A 13 18.36 -13.75 3.93
C GLY A 13 19.38 -12.71 3.45
N LEU A 14 19.31 -12.30 2.18
CA LEU A 14 20.23 -11.32 1.58
C LEU A 14 19.85 -9.86 1.89
N ILE A 15 18.64 -9.62 2.39
CA ILE A 15 18.13 -8.32 2.80
C ILE A 15 17.58 -8.45 4.22
N THR A 16 18.18 -7.74 5.16
CA THR A 16 17.69 -7.63 6.54
C THR A 16 16.59 -6.58 6.65
N ASP A 17 15.78 -6.68 7.69
CA ASP A 17 14.75 -5.68 8.06
C ASP A 17 13.74 -5.35 6.93
N PHE A 18 13.44 -6.34 6.10
CA PHE A 18 12.49 -6.27 5.02
C PHE A 18 11.06 -6.46 5.53
N THR A 19 10.28 -5.37 5.47
CA THR A 19 8.88 -5.34 5.90
C THR A 19 8.03 -6.38 5.17
N GLY A 20 7.22 -7.13 5.92
CA GLY A 20 6.38 -8.21 5.40
C GLY A 20 7.10 -9.53 5.16
N VAL A 21 8.38 -9.65 5.53
CA VAL A 21 9.14 -10.91 5.55
C VAL A 21 9.78 -11.15 6.91
N ASN A 22 10.77 -10.33 7.28
CA ASN A 22 11.53 -10.47 8.54
C ASN A 22 11.43 -9.22 9.45
N SER A 23 10.67 -8.21 9.02
CA SER A 23 10.28 -7.03 9.80
C SER A 23 8.76 -6.79 9.70
N PRO A 24 8.09 -6.34 10.78
CA PRO A 24 6.65 -6.06 10.74
C PRO A 24 6.33 -4.83 9.88
N TYR A 25 5.11 -4.80 9.35
CA TYR A 25 4.51 -3.58 8.80
C TYR A 25 3.41 -3.12 9.76
N GLU A 26 3.48 -1.88 10.21
CA GLU A 26 2.48 -1.27 11.08
C GLU A 26 1.47 -0.49 10.24
N ALA A 27 0.27 -1.05 10.07
CA ALA A 27 -0.78 -0.37 9.34
C ALA A 27 -1.22 0.91 10.07
N PRO A 28 -1.58 2.00 9.34
CA PRO A 28 -2.10 3.21 9.98
C PRO A 28 -3.35 2.90 10.82
N LEU A 29 -3.41 3.43 12.04
CA LEU A 29 -4.55 3.22 12.95
C LEU A 29 -5.79 4.02 12.55
N ALA A 30 -5.59 5.20 11.98
CA ALA A 30 -6.66 6.11 11.56
C ALA A 30 -6.34 6.73 10.20
N PRO A 31 -6.31 5.94 9.11
CA PRO A 31 -6.11 6.48 7.78
C PRO A 31 -7.35 7.25 7.33
N GLU A 32 -7.15 8.37 6.63
CA GLU A 32 -8.25 9.13 6.05
C GLU A 32 -8.89 8.39 4.86
N LEU A 33 -8.12 7.53 4.17
CA LEU A 33 -8.56 6.68 3.08
C LEU A 33 -7.74 5.37 3.05
N THR A 34 -8.41 4.24 2.86
CA THR A 34 -7.78 2.94 2.59
C THR A 34 -8.14 2.47 1.18
N VAL A 35 -7.14 1.99 0.43
CA VAL A 35 -7.31 1.54 -0.96
C VAL A 35 -6.87 0.08 -1.10
N ALA A 36 -7.76 -0.78 -1.59
CA ALA A 36 -7.54 -2.22 -1.70
C ALA A 36 -6.83 -2.61 -3.02
N SER A 37 -5.64 -2.05 -3.26
CA SER A 37 -4.91 -2.17 -4.54
C SER A 37 -4.54 -3.61 -4.96
N GLY A 38 -4.65 -4.59 -4.06
CA GLY A 38 -4.50 -6.01 -4.38
C GLY A 38 -5.79 -6.72 -4.82
N SER A 39 -6.94 -6.09 -4.65
CA SER A 39 -8.28 -6.66 -4.87
C SER A 39 -9.10 -5.90 -5.90
N GLU A 40 -8.63 -4.75 -6.39
CA GLU A 40 -9.31 -3.93 -7.38
C GLU A 40 -8.37 -3.45 -8.51
N PRO A 41 -8.92 -3.07 -9.68
CA PRO A 41 -8.12 -2.49 -10.75
C PRO A 41 -7.52 -1.13 -10.37
N LEU A 42 -6.36 -0.80 -10.94
CA LEU A 42 -5.69 0.49 -10.75
C LEU A 42 -6.63 1.70 -10.95
N THR A 43 -7.46 1.66 -12.00
CA THR A 43 -8.38 2.74 -12.32
C THR A 43 -9.42 2.96 -11.23
N GLN A 44 -9.87 1.90 -10.57
CA GLN A 44 -10.80 1.96 -9.45
C GLN A 44 -10.11 2.53 -8.20
N SER A 45 -8.92 2.03 -7.86
CA SER A 45 -8.11 2.60 -6.77
C SER A 45 -7.85 4.09 -6.93
N ALA A 46 -7.48 4.52 -8.14
CA ALA A 46 -7.25 5.94 -8.43
C ALA A 46 -8.53 6.78 -8.30
N ALA A 47 -9.67 6.25 -8.74
CA ALA A 47 -10.96 6.93 -8.58
C ALA A 47 -11.33 7.13 -7.11
N HIS A 48 -11.07 6.15 -6.23
CA HIS A 48 -11.31 6.30 -4.79
C HIS A 48 -10.50 7.46 -4.18
N VAL A 49 -9.24 7.62 -4.60
CA VAL A 49 -8.38 8.72 -4.13
C VAL A 49 -8.92 10.08 -4.57
N LEU A 50 -9.32 10.21 -5.84
CA LEU A 50 -9.89 11.46 -6.38
C LEU A 50 -11.20 11.83 -5.69
N GLN A 51 -12.11 10.86 -5.54
CA GLN A 51 -13.40 11.07 -4.85
C GLN A 51 -13.21 11.51 -3.39
N TRP A 52 -12.26 10.90 -2.68
CA TRP A 52 -11.94 11.32 -1.31
C TRP A 52 -11.39 12.74 -1.28
N PHE A 53 -10.49 13.11 -2.20
CA PHE A 53 -9.90 14.43 -2.28
C PHE A 53 -10.94 15.53 -2.57
N ASP A 54 -11.85 15.29 -3.51
CA ASP A 54 -12.95 16.23 -3.82
C ASP A 54 -13.88 16.42 -2.61
N ALA A 55 -14.21 15.33 -1.91
CA ALA A 55 -15.02 15.39 -0.70
C ALA A 55 -14.30 16.07 0.47
N PHE A 56 -12.98 15.94 0.57
CA PHE A 56 -12.17 16.62 1.57
C PHE A 56 -12.14 18.13 1.33
N THR A 57 -11.88 18.55 0.09
CA THR A 57 -11.77 19.96 -0.29
C THR A 57 -13.09 20.72 -0.26
N THR A 58 -14.22 20.06 -0.54
CA THR A 58 -15.56 20.68 -0.46
C THR A 58 -16.01 20.95 0.98
N ARG A 59 -15.35 20.36 1.98
CA ARG A 59 -15.67 20.54 3.42
C ARG A 59 -14.85 21.63 4.10
N LEU A 60 -13.96 22.30 3.36
CA LEU A 60 -13.17 23.46 3.79
C LEU A 60 -13.83 24.75 3.30
#